data_AF-A0A0R0DI78-F1
#
_entry.id   AF-A0A0R0DI78-F1
#
_cell.length_a   1.000
_cell.length_b   1.000
_cell.length_c   1.000
_cell.angle_alpha   90.00
_cell.angle_beta   90.00
_cell.angle_gamma   90.00
#
_symmetry.space_group_name_H-M   'P 1'
#
loop_
_entity.id
_entity.type
_entity.pdbx_description
1 polymer ?
#
loop_
_entity_poly.entity_id
_entity_poly.type
_entity_poly.pdbx_seq_one_letter_code
_entity_poly.pdbx_strand_id
1 'polypeptide(L)' 'MQKTFGDAEQQSRRKRPLREIFLFEIEQVVSWRALLALIELYCPALDDMGRQPYRLDTMLRIRLLQQW' A
#
# COMPACT_ATOMS: atom_id res chain seq x y z
N MET A 1 -32.35 13.54 11.20
CA MET A 1 -31.50 12.37 11.50
C MET A 1 -30.51 12.77 12.59
N GLN A 2 -30.73 12.37 13.84
CA GLN A 2 -29.82 12.66 14.97
C GLN A 2 -28.70 11.63 14.99
N LYS A 3 -27.44 12.08 14.91
CA LYS A 3 -26.28 11.24 15.19
C LYS A 3 -26.09 11.21 16.70
N THR A 4 -26.38 10.07 17.30
CA THR A 4 -26.26 9.80 18.74
C THR A 4 -24.78 9.86 19.13
N PHE A 5 -24.48 10.30 20.36
CA PHE A 5 -23.10 10.38 20.89
C PHE A 5 -22.29 9.07 20.71
N GLY A 6 -22.96 7.91 20.72
CA GLY A 6 -22.32 6.62 20.44
C GLY A 6 -21.65 6.52 19.06
N ASP A 7 -22.23 7.11 18.01
CA ASP A 7 -21.62 7.10 16.67
C ASP A 7 -20.31 7.91 16.61
N ALA A 8 -20.23 9.00 17.39
CA ALA A 8 -19.04 9.85 17.45
C ALA A 8 -17.90 9.18 18.24
N GLU A 9 -18.22 8.44 19.32
CA GLU A 9 -17.24 7.70 20.12
C GLU A 9 -16.70 6.44 19.40
N GLN A 10 -17.51 5.81 18.56
CA GLN A 10 -17.06 4.71 17.70
C GLN A 10 -16.14 5.17 16.57
N GLN A 11 -16.23 6.44 16.15
CA GLN A 11 -15.35 7.01 15.15
C GLN A 11 -13.96 7.34 15.71
N SER A 12 -13.89 7.78 16.98
CA SER A 12 -12.65 8.08 17.71
C SER A 12 -11.95 6.84 18.30
N ARG A 13 -12.65 5.70 18.46
CA ARG A 13 -12.07 4.40 18.85
C ARG A 13 -11.77 3.46 17.68
N ARG A 14 -11.65 3.97 16.44
CA ARG A 14 -11.19 3.15 15.32
C ARG A 14 -9.71 2.85 15.49
N LYS A 15 -9.41 1.66 16.01
CA LYS A 15 -8.07 1.08 15.92
C LYS A 15 -7.67 1.12 14.45
N ARG A 16 -6.60 1.84 14.13
CA ARG A 16 -6.08 1.84 12.75
C ARG A 16 -5.79 0.39 12.38
N PRO A 17 -6.32 -0.11 11.25
CA PRO A 17 -6.04 -1.45 10.82
C PRO A 17 -4.54 -1.59 10.61
N LEU A 18 -4.02 -2.76 10.93
CA LEU A 18 -2.60 -3.09 10.87
C LEU A 18 -1.98 -2.73 9.49
N ARG A 19 -2.76 -2.90 8.42
CA ARG A 19 -2.44 -2.51 7.03
C ARG A 19 -2.18 -1.01 6.85
N GLU A 20 -2.96 -0.13 7.48
CA GLU A 20 -2.79 1.32 7.37
C GLU A 20 -1.54 1.79 8.11
N ILE A 21 -1.24 1.19 9.26
CA ILE A 21 -0.01 1.47 10.01
C ILE A 21 1.20 1.08 9.16
N PHE A 22 1.19 -0.13 8.62
CA PHE A 22 2.26 -0.60 7.74
C PHE A 22 2.47 0.31 6.52
N LEU A 23 1.39 0.69 5.83
CA LEU A 23 1.48 1.58 4.67
C LEU A 23 2.08 2.94 5.04
N PHE A 24 1.71 3.49 6.20
CA PHE A 24 2.25 4.75 6.69
C PHE A 24 3.73 4.66 7.07
N GLU A 25 4.15 3.57 7.71
CA GLU A 25 5.55 3.35 8.07
C GLU A 25 6.43 3.16 6.84
N ILE A 26 5.97 2.34 5.88
CA ILE A 26 6.76 2.05 4.69
C ILE A 26 6.85 3.25 3.74
N GLU A 27 5.84 4.11 3.67
CA GLU A 27 5.92 5.37 2.92
C GLU A 27 6.96 6.34 3.46
N GLN A 28 7.27 6.30 4.77
CA GLN A 28 8.32 7.12 5.35
C GLN A 28 9.72 6.53 5.16
N VAL A 29 9.85 5.20 5.21
CA VAL A 29 11.14 4.52 5.13
C VAL A 29 11.60 4.30 3.69
N VAL A 30 10.66 4.03 2.78
CA VAL A 30 10.96 3.63 1.40
C VAL A 30 10.76 4.80 0.44
N SER A 31 11.84 5.21 -0.21
CA SER A 31 11.78 6.10 -1.37
C SER A 31 11.25 5.35 -2.59
N TRP A 32 9.93 5.19 -2.70
CA TRP A 32 9.26 4.38 -3.73
C TRP A 32 9.72 4.68 -5.16
N ARG A 33 9.93 5.96 -5.50
CA ARG A 33 10.43 6.34 -6.84
C ARG A 33 11.83 5.80 -7.13
N ALA A 34 12.74 5.89 -6.16
CA ALA A 34 14.10 5.37 -6.30
C ALA A 34 14.12 3.84 -6.32
N LEU A 35 13.31 3.20 -5.47
CA LEU A 35 13.18 1.75 -5.44
C LEU A 35 12.63 1.21 -6.76
N LEU A 36 11.57 1.83 -7.30
CA LEU A 36 11.00 1.44 -8.58
C LEU A 36 12.01 1.60 -9.72
N ALA A 37 12.74 2.71 -9.78
CA ALA A 37 13.75 2.93 -10.81
C ALA A 37 14.87 1.87 -10.79
N LEU A 38 15.28 1.42 -9.60
CA LEU A 38 16.24 0.33 -9.45
C LEU A 38 15.67 -1.01 -9.94
N ILE A 39 14.40 -1.29 -9.66
CA ILE A 39 13.77 -2.57 -10.03
C ILE A 39 13.42 -2.61 -11.52
N GLU A 40 12.98 -1.49 -12.10
CA GLU A 40 12.71 -1.35 -13.53
C GLU A 40 13.95 -1.68 -14.38
N LEU A 41 15.16 -1.38 -13.90
CA LEU A 41 16.40 -1.75 -14.59
C LEU A 41 16.59 -3.26 -14.77
N TYR A 42 16.05 -4.06 -13.85
CA TYR A 42 16.19 -5.53 -13.85
C TYR A 42 14.94 -6.25 -14.34
N CYS A 43 13.82 -5.54 -14.49
CA CYS A 43 12.58 -6.13 -14.99
C CYS A 43 12.54 -5.96 -16.52
N PRO A 44 12.66 -7.05 -17.30
CA PRO A 44 12.47 -6.94 -18.75
C PRO A 44 11.09 -6.36 -19.03
N ALA A 45 10.98 -5.47 -20.02
CA ALA A 45 9.72 -4.83 -20.38
C ALA A 45 8.60 -5.87 -20.44
N LEU A 46 7.63 -5.76 -19.53
CA LEU A 46 6.51 -6.70 -19.38
C LEU A 46 5.48 -6.57 -20.53
N ASP A 47 5.93 -6.12 -21.70
CA ASP A 47 5.14 -5.75 -22.87
C ASP A 47 4.44 -6.95 -23.51
N ASP A 48 4.96 -8.17 -23.32
CA ASP A 48 4.50 -9.39 -24.01
C ASP A 48 3.58 -10.29 -23.16
N MET A 49 3.14 -9.84 -21.98
CA MET A 49 2.15 -10.59 -21.21
C MET A 49 0.75 -10.08 -21.57
N GLY A 50 -0.04 -10.88 -22.29
CA GLY A 50 -1.40 -10.54 -22.73
C GLY A 50 -2.40 -10.12 -21.64
N ARG A 51 -1.99 -10.04 -20.36
CA ARG A 51 -2.63 -9.23 -19.33
C ARG A 51 -1.70 -8.10 -18.93
N GLN A 52 -2.23 -6.88 -18.93
CA GLN A 52 -1.50 -5.72 -18.40
C GLN A 52 -1.02 -6.06 -16.97
N PRO A 53 0.29 -6.02 -16.71
CA PRO A 53 0.82 -6.30 -15.39
C PRO A 53 0.22 -5.33 -14.38
N TYR A 54 0.00 -5.80 -13.16
CA TYR A 54 -0.22 -4.87 -12.05
C TYR A 54 0.95 -3.90 -11.98
N ARG A 55 0.68 -2.63 -11.68
CA ARG A 55 1.76 -1.65 -11.51
C ARG A 55 2.74 -2.19 -10.46
N LEU A 56 4.03 -2.09 -10.77
CA LEU A 56 5.12 -2.64 -9.96
C LEU A 56 5.05 -2.16 -8.50
N ASP A 57 4.65 -0.91 -8.32
CA ASP A 57 4.45 -0.28 -7.02
C ASP A 57 3.34 -0.94 -6.19
N THR A 58 2.26 -1.39 -6.82
CA THR A 58 1.18 -2.14 -6.16
C THR A 58 1.64 -3.53 -5.76
N MET A 59 2.34 -4.25 -6.65
CA MET A 59 2.85 -5.59 -6.35
C MET A 59 3.84 -5.59 -5.18
N LEU A 60 4.73 -4.60 -5.14
CA LEU A 60 5.71 -4.47 -4.06
C LEU A 60 5.04 -4.18 -2.71
N ARG A 61 4.06 -3.25 -2.67
CA ARG A 61 3.30 -2.97 -1.45
C ARG A 61 2.59 -4.21 -0.92
N ILE A 62 1.98 -5.00 -1.80
CA ILE A 62 1.30 -6.24 -1.41
C ILE A 62 2.30 -7.27 -0.87
N ARG A 63 3.43 -7.49 -1.55
CA ARG A 63 4.44 -8.44 -1.09
C ARG A 63 5.04 -8.05 0.26
N LEU A 64 5.36 -6.77 0.45
CA LEU A 64 5.94 -6.29 1.70
C LEU A 64 4.90 -6.39 2.83
N LEU A 65 3.63 -6.13 2.55
CA LEU A 65 2.54 -6.31 3.50
C LEU A 65 2.28 -7.79 3.84
N GLN A 66 2.52 -8.72 2.91
CA GLN A 66 2.40 -10.17 3.17
C GLN A 66 3.54 -10.71 4.03
N GLN A 67 4.72 -10.09 3.99
CA GLN A 67 5.90 -10.49 4.74
C GLN A 67 5.91 -9.97 6.19
N TRP A 68 5.14 -8.93 6.46
CA TRP A 68 5.04 -8.28 7.76
C TRP A 68 3.99 -8.95 8.65
#